data_AF-A0A7L2LM09-F1
#
_entry.id   AF-A0A7L2LM09-F1
#
_cell.length_a   1.000
_cell.length_b   1.000
_cell.length_c   1.000
_cell.angle_alpha   90.00
_cell.angle_beta   90.00
_cell.angle_gamma   90.00
#
_symmetry.space_group_name_H-M   'P 1'
#
loop_
_entity.id
_entity.type
_entity.pdbx_description
1 polymer ?
#
loop_
_entity_poly.entity_id
_entity_poly.type
_entity_poly.pdbx_seq_one_letter_code
_entity_poly.pdbx_strand_id
1 'polypeptide(L)'
;MSSKAKRVLPTRPEPPSAEQILADVQGTDRTDPVFVLPAEPPQDHGPAPGCPEPEPEEQERLYRQIRSYVGMNQRLQQSREQLRERRRELQRVGEALDGGIAEMRQKAF
;
A
#
# COMPACT_ATOMS: atom_id res chain seq x y z
N MET A 1 -58.41 32.48 9.03
CA MET A 1 -58.65 31.09 8.57
C MET A 1 -57.74 30.83 7.37
N SER A 2 -56.51 30.34 7.59
CA SER A 2 -55.57 30.06 6.49
C SER A 2 -55.39 28.55 6.37
N SER A 3 -55.90 27.98 5.28
CA SER A 3 -55.87 26.56 4.96
C SER A 3 -54.48 26.15 4.49
N LYS A 4 -53.71 25.46 5.34
CA LYS A 4 -52.48 24.78 4.92
C LYS A 4 -52.84 23.66 3.95
N ALA A 5 -52.61 23.88 2.66
CA ALA A 5 -52.72 22.84 1.64
C ALA A 5 -51.76 21.69 1.99
N LYS A 6 -52.31 20.48 2.19
CA LYS A 6 -51.51 19.28 2.41
C LYS A 6 -50.79 18.96 1.09
N ARG A 7 -49.49 19.27 1.02
CA ARG A 7 -48.62 18.79 -0.07
C ARG A 7 -48.52 17.27 0.04
N VAL A 8 -49.24 16.56 -0.81
CA VAL A 8 -49.15 15.10 -0.93
C VAL A 8 -47.90 14.78 -1.76
N LEU A 9 -47.00 13.98 -1.20
CA LEU A 9 -45.82 13.50 -1.91
C LEU A 9 -46.24 12.52 -3.02
N PRO A 10 -45.52 12.46 -4.15
CA PRO A 10 -45.78 11.45 -5.16
C PRO A 10 -45.65 10.05 -4.55
N THR A 11 -46.44 9.12 -5.07
CA THR A 11 -46.39 7.73 -4.66
C THR A 11 -45.04 7.12 -4.99
N ARG A 12 -44.52 6.31 -4.06
CA ARG A 12 -43.29 5.55 -4.28
C ARG A 12 -43.47 4.64 -5.50
N PRO A 13 -42.49 4.55 -6.41
CA PRO A 13 -42.54 3.58 -7.50
C PRO A 13 -42.55 2.15 -6.94
N GLU A 14 -43.15 1.24 -7.70
CA GLU A 14 -43.12 -0.18 -7.37
C GLU A 14 -41.67 -0.71 -7.40
N PRO A 15 -41.34 -1.67 -6.53
CA PRO A 15 -40.03 -2.31 -6.57
C PRO A 15 -39.87 -3.08 -7.89
N PRO A 16 -38.62 -3.26 -8.37
CA PRO A 16 -38.36 -4.05 -9.55
C PRO A 16 -38.83 -5.51 -9.37
N SER A 17 -39.17 -6.14 -10.49
CA SER A 17 -39.52 -7.56 -10.52
C SER A 17 -38.29 -8.46 -10.31
N ALA A 18 -38.51 -9.69 -9.87
CA ALA A 18 -37.44 -10.68 -9.73
C ALA A 18 -36.70 -10.94 -11.05
N GLU A 19 -37.42 -10.90 -12.18
CA GLU A 19 -36.84 -11.10 -13.51
C GLU A 19 -35.85 -9.98 -13.88
N GLN A 20 -36.20 -8.73 -13.58
CA GLN A 20 -35.31 -7.58 -13.81
C GLN A 20 -34.05 -7.68 -12.96
N ILE A 21 -34.19 -8.07 -11.69
CA ILE A 21 -33.04 -8.25 -10.80
C ILE A 21 -32.10 -9.34 -11.33
N LEU A 22 -32.65 -10.47 -11.81
CA LEU A 22 -31.85 -11.56 -12.36
C LEU A 22 -31.17 -11.17 -13.67
N ALA A 23 -31.84 -10.41 -14.53
CA ALA A 23 -31.26 -9.90 -15.76
C ALA A 23 -30.07 -8.97 -15.48
N ASP A 24 -30.19 -8.08 -14.50
CA ASP A 24 -29.10 -7.20 -14.07
C ASP A 24 -27.91 -8.02 -13.57
N VAL A 25 -28.14 -9.01 -12.69
CA VAL A 25 -27.07 -9.89 -12.16
C VAL A 25 -26.38 -10.69 -13.27
N GLN A 26 -27.12 -11.15 -14.27
CA GLN A 26 -26.58 -11.91 -15.41
C GLN A 26 -25.82 -11.02 -16.41
N GLY A 27 -26.21 -9.75 -16.53
CA GLY A 27 -25.57 -8.77 -17.40
C GLY A 27 -24.27 -8.18 -16.83
N THR A 28 -24.02 -8.36 -15.53
CA THR A 28 -22.82 -7.82 -14.87
C THR A 28 -21.54 -8.56 -15.30
N ASP A 29 -20.44 -7.80 -15.39
CA ASP A 29 -19.11 -8.37 -15.62
C ASP A 29 -18.70 -9.28 -14.45
N ARG A 30 -18.09 -10.43 -14.74
CA ARG A 30 -17.57 -11.35 -13.71
C ARG A 30 -16.42 -10.76 -12.89
N THR A 31 -15.80 -9.71 -13.39
CA THR A 31 -14.74 -8.94 -12.72
C THR A 31 -15.27 -7.73 -11.95
N ASP A 32 -16.60 -7.55 -11.89
CA ASP A 32 -17.21 -6.47 -11.12
C ASP A 32 -16.86 -6.61 -9.62
N PRO A 33 -16.32 -5.56 -8.98
CA PRO A 33 -15.91 -5.58 -7.58
C PRO A 33 -17.04 -5.88 -6.59
N VAL A 34 -18.32 -5.72 -6.96
CA VAL A 34 -19.47 -6.11 -6.14
C VAL A 34 -19.57 -7.65 -6.02
N PHE A 35 -19.13 -8.38 -7.04
CA PHE A 35 -19.24 -9.85 -7.14
C PHE A 35 -17.90 -10.56 -6.94
N VAL A 36 -16.78 -9.84 -7.07
CA VAL A 36 -15.46 -10.34 -6.68
C VAL A 36 -15.31 -10.15 -5.17
N LEU A 37 -15.60 -11.19 -4.40
CA LEU A 37 -15.18 -11.24 -3.00
C LEU A 37 -13.65 -11.17 -2.97
N PRO A 38 -13.05 -10.11 -2.42
CA PRO A 38 -11.60 -10.05 -2.32
C PRO A 38 -11.16 -11.15 -1.34
N ALA A 39 -10.08 -11.87 -1.68
CA ALA A 39 -9.56 -12.99 -0.90
C ALA A 39 -9.24 -12.59 0.56
N GLU A 40 -9.00 -11.30 0.78
CA GLU A 40 -9.07 -10.63 2.07
C GLU A 40 -9.93 -9.37 1.92
N PRO A 41 -10.79 -9.03 2.90
CA PRO A 41 -11.53 -7.77 2.86
C PRO A 41 -10.54 -6.60 2.74
N PRO A 42 -10.80 -5.58 1.90
CA PRO A 42 -10.03 -4.35 1.91
C PRO A 42 -10.00 -3.84 3.35
N GLN A 43 -8.80 -3.65 3.90
CA GLN A 43 -8.55 -3.11 5.24
C GLN A 43 -8.89 -1.61 5.30
N ASP A 44 -10.08 -1.23 4.83
CA ASP A 44 -10.54 0.16 4.74
C ASP A 44 -11.83 0.38 5.57
N HIS A 45 -11.99 -0.39 6.65
CA HIS A 45 -13.15 -0.35 7.52
C HIS A 45 -12.76 -0.29 9.00
N GLY A 46 -12.12 0.81 9.41
CA GLY A 46 -11.99 1.17 10.82
C GLY A 46 -11.39 0.08 11.73
N PRO A 47 -11.47 0.24 13.06
CA PRO A 47 -11.11 -0.83 13.98
C PRO A 47 -12.04 -2.04 13.78
N ALA A 48 -11.48 -3.25 13.79
CA ALA A 48 -12.26 -4.49 13.71
C ALA A 48 -13.35 -4.52 14.81
N PRO A 49 -14.58 -5.01 14.52
CA PRO A 49 -15.62 -5.12 15.53
C PRO A 49 -15.13 -5.94 16.72
N GLY A 50 -14.98 -5.31 17.89
CA GLY A 50 -14.50 -5.96 19.12
C GLY A 50 -13.03 -5.71 19.47
N CYS A 51 -12.26 -5.01 18.62
CA CYS A 51 -10.99 -4.42 19.05
C CYS A 51 -11.27 -3.03 19.62
N PRO A 52 -10.98 -2.76 20.91
CA PRO A 52 -11.02 -1.39 21.40
C PRO A 52 -10.04 -0.56 20.57
N GLU A 53 -10.49 0.61 20.10
CA GLU A 53 -9.55 1.58 19.54
C GLU A 53 -8.47 1.84 20.58
N PRO A 54 -7.17 1.81 20.20
CA PRO A 54 -6.13 2.20 21.11
C PRO A 54 -6.45 3.61 21.62
N GLU A 55 -6.33 3.83 22.93
CA GLU A 55 -6.49 5.15 23.51
C GLU A 55 -5.66 6.17 22.68
N PRO A 56 -6.14 7.41 22.50
CA PRO A 56 -5.49 8.38 21.60
C PRO A 56 -4.00 8.57 21.90
N GLU A 57 -3.59 8.42 23.16
CA GLU A 57 -2.20 8.43 23.59
C GLU A 57 -1.39 7.24 23.06
N GLU A 58 -1.98 6.04 23.04
CA GLU A 58 -1.36 4.83 22.49
C GLU A 58 -1.28 4.88 20.96
N GLN A 59 -2.31 5.41 20.31
CA GLN A 59 -2.30 5.65 18.86
C GLN A 59 -1.18 6.61 18.46
N GLU A 60 -1.03 7.73 19.18
CA GLU A 60 0.05 8.70 18.95
C GLU A 60 1.44 8.08 19.25
N ARG A 61 1.54 7.21 20.27
CA ARG A 61 2.78 6.47 20.57
C ARG A 61 3.16 5.54 19.41
N LEU A 62 2.21 4.75 18.91
CA LEU A 62 2.42 3.83 17.80
C LEU A 62 2.79 4.58 16.51
N TYR A 63 2.10 5.67 16.21
CA TYR A 63 2.42 6.51 15.05
C TYR A 63 3.85 7.04 15.12
N ARG A 64 4.27 7.59 16.26
CA ARG A 64 5.66 8.05 16.46
C ARG A 64 6.67 6.92 16.32
N GLN A 65 6.36 5.73 16.85
CA GLN A 65 7.21 4.55 16.74
C GLN A 65 7.40 4.11 15.29
N ILE A 66 6.30 3.97 14.54
CA ILE A 66 6.32 3.59 13.13
C ILE A 66 7.09 4.62 12.31
N ARG A 67 6.82 5.92 12.52
CA ARG A 67 7.52 7.01 11.83
C ARG A 67 9.03 6.97 12.09
N SER A 68 9.43 6.74 13.34
CA SER A 68 10.84 6.58 13.72
C SER A 68 11.48 5.37 13.05
N TYR A 69 10.81 4.22 13.07
CA TYR A 69 11.27 2.99 12.42
C TYR A 69 11.46 3.18 10.92
N VAL A 70 10.49 3.79 10.23
CA VAL A 70 10.59 4.06 8.78
C VAL A 70 11.76 5.00 8.49
N GLY A 71 11.92 6.07 9.27
CA GLY A 71 13.04 7.01 9.12
C GLY A 71 14.41 6.34 9.35
N MET A 72 14.52 5.45 10.34
CA MET A 72 15.74 4.67 10.58
C MET A 72 16.04 3.72 9.42
N ASN A 73 15.04 3.01 8.90
CA ASN A 73 15.22 2.11 7.77
C ASN A 73 15.65 2.82 6.50
N GLN A 74 15.10 4.00 6.21
CA GLN A 74 15.53 4.82 5.08
C GLN A 74 17.01 5.20 5.19
N ARG A 75 17.46 5.64 6.38
CA ARG A 75 18.88 5.93 6.63
C ARG A 75 19.76 4.70 6.48
N LEU A 76 19.31 3.54 6.96
CA LEU A 76 20.03 2.27 6.82
C LEU A 76 20.17 1.87 5.35
N GLN A 77 19.10 2.03 4.56
CA GLN A 77 19.12 1.75 3.13
C GLN A 77 20.11 2.66 2.39
N GLN A 78 20.11 3.96 2.68
CA GLN A 78 21.06 4.92 2.12
C GLN A 78 22.51 4.55 2.45
N SER A 79 22.79 4.25 3.72
CA SER A 79 24.12 3.82 4.16
C SER A 79 24.57 2.52 3.48
N ARG A 80 23.66 1.56 3.32
CA ARG A 80 23.93 0.30 2.60
C ARG A 80 24.28 0.55 1.13
N GLU A 81 23.60 1.48 0.47
CA GLU A 81 23.87 1.84 -0.93
C GLU A 81 25.26 2.49 -1.07
N GLN A 82 25.56 3.47 -0.22
CA GLN A 82 26.88 4.13 -0.18
C GLN A 82 28.02 3.12 0.08
N LEU A 83 27.81 2.18 0.99
CA LEU A 83 28.80 1.14 1.28
C LEU A 83 29.02 0.20 0.09
N ARG A 84 27.95 -0.12 -0.65
CA ARG A 84 28.05 -0.93 -1.88
C ARG A 84 28.84 -0.20 -2.95
N GLU A 85 28.62 1.11 -3.13
CA GLU A 85 29.38 1.92 -4.09
C GLU A 85 30.87 1.95 -3.73
N ARG A 86 31.22 2.26 -2.48
CA ARG A 86 32.61 2.26 -2.02
C ARG A 86 33.29 0.90 -2.18
N ARG A 87 32.56 -0.19 -1.93
CA ARG A 87 33.08 -1.54 -2.16
C ARG A 87 33.41 -1.79 -3.63
N ARG A 88 32.53 -1.39 -4.55
CA ARG A 88 32.76 -1.54 -5.99
C ARG A 88 33.97 -0.73 -6.44
N GLU A 89 34.13 0.48 -5.91
CA GLU A 89 35.30 1.31 -6.19
C GLU A 89 36.60 0.65 -5.71
N LEU A 90 36.63 0.20 -4.46
CA LEU A 90 37.79 -0.51 -3.91
C LEU A 90 38.13 -1.78 -4.70
N GLN A 91 37.13 -2.54 -5.16
CA GLN A 91 37.34 -3.71 -6.00
C GLN A 91 38.01 -3.33 -7.33
N ARG A 92 37.52 -2.28 -8.01
CA ARG A 92 38.13 -1.80 -9.26
C ARG A 92 39.57 -1.35 -9.07
N VAL A 93 39.84 -0.58 -8.01
CA VAL A 93 41.19 -0.12 -7.70
C VAL A 93 42.10 -1.30 -7.36
N GLY A 94 41.59 -2.29 -6.62
CA GLY A 94 42.31 -3.53 -6.32
C GLY A 94 42.69 -4.32 -7.58
N GLU A 95 41.74 -4.53 -8.49
CA GLU A 95 41.97 -5.22 -9.77
C GLU A 95 43.02 -4.49 -10.62
N ALA A 96 42.96 -3.15 -10.68
CA ALA A 96 43.94 -2.35 -11.41
C ALA A 96 45.35 -2.48 -10.79
N LEU A 97 45.44 -2.49 -9.46
CA LEU A 97 46.70 -2.68 -8.73
C LEU A 97 47.28 -4.08 -9.02
N ASP A 98 46.46 -5.12 -8.93
CA ASP A 98 46.88 -6.50 -9.19
C ASP A 98 47.38 -6.66 -10.63
N GLY A 99 46.72 -6.04 -11.60
CA GLY A 99 47.18 -5.96 -12.98
C GLY A 99 48.55 -5.28 -13.10
N GLY A 100 48.73 -4.12 -12.47
CA GLY A 100 50.02 -3.42 -12.44
C GLY A 100 51.14 -4.24 -11.80
N ILE A 101 50.85 -4.97 -10.72
CA ILE A 101 51.81 -5.88 -10.07
C ILE A 101 52.18 -7.03 -11.01
N ALA A 102 51.21 -7.62 -11.71
CA ALA A 102 51.45 -8.70 -12.66
C ALA A 102 52.34 -8.24 -13.83
N GLU A 103 52.09 -7.05 -14.38
CA GLU A 103 52.94 -6.46 -15.43
C GLU A 103 54.37 -6.20 -14.93
N MET A 104 54.53 -5.63 -13.73
CA MET A 104 55.86 -5.41 -13.17
C MET A 104 56.62 -6.72 -12.97
N ARG A 105 55.94 -7.77 -12.52
CA ARG A 105 56.54 -9.11 -12.41
C ARG A 105 56.97 -9.65 -13.77
N GLN A 106 56.16 -9.48 -14.82
CA GLN A 106 56.53 -9.91 -16.18
C GLN A 106 57.70 -9.14 -16.78
N LYS A 107 57.89 -7.87 -16.40
CA LYS A 107 59.00 -7.03 -16.89
C LYS A 107 60.30 -7.21 -16.10
N ALA A 108 60.21 -7.75 -14.87
CA ALA A 108 61.34 -7.95 -13.97
C ALA A 108 61.96 -9.36 -14.06
N PHE A 109 61.32 -10.28 -14.78
CA PHE A 109 61.80 -11.62 -15.12
C PHE A 109 61.85 -11.79 -16.64
#